data_AF-A0A3M0VYU7-F1
#
_entry.id   AF-A0A3M0VYU7-F1
#
_cell.length_a   1.000
_cell.length_b   1.000
_cell.length_c   1.000
_cell.angle_alpha   90.00
_cell.angle_beta   90.00
_cell.angle_gamma   90.00
#
_symmetry.space_group_name_H-M   'P 1'
#
loop_
_entity.id
_entity.type
_entity.pdbx_description
1 polymer ?
#
loop_
_entity_poly.entity_id
_entity_poly.type
_entity_poly.pdbx_seq_one_letter_code
_entity_poly.pdbx_strand_id
1 'polypeptide(L)'
;MATTTITTIRQATLSDVEQIAQVFAAGFIDDDVFGRFMHPRRREYPLDWLAHWQREIRLHVLDPSVVTYAMAAFERNWEDIKHHFVGARAQSWMIEMLCVAPDAQGRGHGRALVEAAIARCRGAEGGDGRVPLCVIASERGDAFYDKLGFREVGRANVGELSGVSGGSLKQDA
;
A
#
# COMPACT_ATOMS: atom_id res chain seq x y z
N MET A 1 -21.55 21.10 -20.35
CA MET A 1 -21.93 19.77 -19.81
C MET A 1 -20.67 19.14 -19.25
N ALA A 2 -20.62 18.86 -17.95
CA ALA A 2 -19.47 18.21 -17.34
C ALA A 2 -19.48 16.74 -17.77
N THR A 3 -18.48 16.32 -18.56
CA THR A 3 -18.27 14.93 -18.91
C THR A 3 -17.89 14.18 -17.64
N THR A 4 -18.83 13.51 -17.01
CA THR A 4 -18.56 12.62 -15.89
C THR A 4 -17.64 11.51 -16.40
N THR A 5 -16.34 11.61 -16.12
CA THR A 5 -15.37 10.59 -16.47
C THR A 5 -15.65 9.40 -15.57
N ILE A 6 -16.21 8.33 -16.13
CA ILE A 6 -16.38 7.06 -15.41
C ILE A 6 -14.97 6.56 -15.06
N THR A 7 -14.65 6.52 -13.77
CA THR A 7 -13.39 5.93 -13.29
C THR A 7 -13.55 4.41 -13.30
N THR A 8 -13.00 3.75 -14.31
CA THR A 8 -13.01 2.29 -14.39
C THR A 8 -11.84 1.71 -13.60
N ILE A 9 -12.12 0.86 -12.62
CA ILE A 9 -11.11 0.10 -11.88
C ILE A 9 -11.03 -1.31 -12.46
N ARG A 10 -9.82 -1.76 -12.78
CA ARG A 10 -9.53 -3.11 -13.28
C ARG A 10 -8.20 -3.60 -12.73
N GLN A 11 -7.97 -4.90 -12.83
CA GLN A 11 -6.66 -5.46 -12.54
C GLN A 11 -5.60 -4.91 -13.52
N ALA A 12 -4.43 -4.62 -12.98
CA ALA A 12 -3.27 -4.20 -13.76
C ALA A 12 -2.72 -5.37 -14.58
N THR A 13 -2.14 -5.04 -15.72
CA THR A 13 -1.49 -5.94 -16.67
C THR A 13 -0.07 -5.47 -16.94
N LEU A 14 0.72 -6.26 -17.66
CA LEU A 14 2.11 -5.90 -17.98
C LEU A 14 2.23 -4.58 -18.76
N SER A 15 1.20 -4.18 -19.54
CA SER A 15 1.21 -2.91 -20.26
C SER A 15 1.03 -1.69 -19.34
N ASP A 16 0.56 -1.88 -18.11
CA ASP A 16 0.34 -0.80 -17.16
C ASP A 16 1.60 -0.49 -16.34
N VAL A 17 2.59 -1.38 -16.34
CA VAL A 17 3.78 -1.32 -15.46
C VAL A 17 4.49 0.02 -15.55
N GLU A 18 4.73 0.54 -16.76
CA GLU A 18 5.44 1.80 -16.94
C GLU A 18 4.69 2.98 -16.31
N GLN A 19 3.38 3.09 -16.58
CA GLN A 19 2.55 4.17 -16.06
C GLN A 19 2.40 4.10 -14.54
N ILE A 20 2.16 2.90 -14.00
CA ILE A 20 2.06 2.69 -12.55
C ILE A 20 3.40 3.02 -11.88
N ALA A 21 4.52 2.59 -12.46
CA ALA A 21 5.84 2.88 -11.91
C ALA A 21 6.13 4.39 -11.85
N GLN A 22 5.72 5.18 -12.84
CA GLN A 22 5.83 6.63 -12.81
C GLN A 22 4.99 7.25 -11.67
N VAL A 23 3.76 6.77 -11.50
CA VAL A 23 2.87 7.22 -10.41
C VAL A 23 3.49 6.93 -9.04
N PHE A 24 4.03 5.73 -8.84
CA PHE A 24 4.67 5.34 -7.60
C PHE A 24 5.98 6.10 -7.36
N ALA A 25 6.81 6.24 -8.38
CA ALA A 25 8.04 7.02 -8.29
C ALA A 25 7.78 8.47 -7.88
N ALA A 26 6.73 9.10 -8.43
CA ALA A 26 6.33 10.45 -8.05
C ALA A 26 5.71 10.51 -6.64
N GLY A 27 4.82 9.57 -6.30
CA GLY A 27 4.10 9.59 -5.04
C GLY A 27 4.93 9.24 -3.81
N PHE A 28 5.92 8.35 -3.96
CA PHE A 28 6.79 7.89 -2.87
C PHE A 28 8.14 8.62 -2.80
N ILE A 29 8.37 9.65 -3.62
CA ILE A 29 9.65 10.39 -3.60
C ILE A 29 9.95 11.01 -2.24
N ASP A 30 8.93 11.39 -1.47
CA ASP A 30 9.06 11.98 -0.14
C ASP A 30 8.80 10.98 1.00
N ASP A 31 8.60 9.70 0.69
CA ASP A 31 8.36 8.69 1.71
C ASP A 31 9.60 8.47 2.60
N ASP A 32 9.37 8.34 3.91
CA ASP A 32 10.43 8.25 4.91
C ASP A 32 11.07 6.86 4.95
N VAL A 33 10.31 5.79 4.78
CA VAL A 33 10.81 4.41 4.80
C VAL A 33 11.68 4.18 3.57
N PHE A 34 11.14 4.48 2.39
CA PHE A 34 11.92 4.44 1.16
C PHE A 34 13.10 5.40 1.23
N GLY A 35 12.89 6.60 1.78
CA GLY A 35 13.87 7.65 1.68
C GLY A 35 15.03 7.59 2.67
N ARG A 36 14.82 7.01 3.85
CA ARG A 36 15.86 6.90 4.88
C ARG A 36 16.59 5.56 4.79
N PHE A 37 15.89 4.48 4.46
CA PHE A 37 16.43 3.12 4.63
C PHE A 37 16.69 2.38 3.32
N MET A 38 15.94 2.67 2.25
CA MET A 38 15.96 1.81 1.05
C MET A 38 16.62 2.48 -0.15
N HIS A 39 16.24 3.73 -0.44
CA HIS A 39 16.73 4.53 -1.57
C HIS A 39 17.09 5.96 -1.14
N PRO A 40 18.11 6.13 -0.28
CA PRO A 40 18.50 7.44 0.25
C PRO A 40 18.95 8.43 -0.84
N ARG A 41 19.49 7.93 -1.95
CA ARG A 41 19.98 8.73 -3.08
C ARG A 41 19.03 8.81 -4.27
N ARG A 42 17.75 8.44 -4.12
CA ARG A 42 16.73 8.44 -5.19
C ARG A 42 16.58 9.76 -5.95
N ARG A 43 16.86 10.90 -5.31
CA ARG A 43 16.83 12.22 -5.96
C ARG A 43 18.07 12.49 -6.82
N GLU A 44 19.21 11.88 -6.47
CA GLU A 44 20.45 11.96 -7.24
C GLU A 44 20.42 10.98 -8.43
N TYR A 45 19.73 9.84 -8.28
CA TYR A 45 19.60 8.80 -9.30
C TYR A 45 18.12 8.55 -9.66
N PRO A 46 17.45 9.49 -10.33
CA PRO A 46 16.02 9.38 -10.63
C PRO A 46 15.67 8.25 -11.60
N LEU A 47 16.60 7.84 -12.47
CA LEU A 47 16.41 6.69 -13.36
C LEU A 47 16.45 5.37 -12.61
N ASP A 48 17.35 5.23 -11.63
CA ASP A 48 17.42 4.03 -10.78
C ASP A 48 16.18 3.92 -9.90
N TRP A 49 15.68 5.05 -9.40
CA TRP A 49 14.43 5.13 -8.66
C TRP A 49 13.23 4.66 -9.50
N LEU A 50 13.14 5.12 -10.75
CA LEU A 50 12.09 4.65 -11.66
C LEU A 50 12.24 3.17 -12.00
N ALA A 51 13.47 2.71 -12.27
CA ALA A 51 13.76 1.31 -12.59
C ALA A 51 13.38 0.37 -11.43
N HIS A 52 13.62 0.80 -10.17
CA HIS A 52 13.15 0.08 -9.00
C HIS A 52 11.63 -0.11 -9.04
N TRP A 53 10.86 0.97 -9.26
CA TRP A 53 9.40 0.86 -9.34
C TRP A 53 8.91 0.02 -10.52
N GLN A 54 9.54 0.14 -11.69
CA GLN A 54 9.20 -0.71 -12.83
C GLN A 54 9.37 -2.19 -12.50
N ARG A 55 10.45 -2.54 -11.80
CA ARG A 55 10.71 -3.89 -11.33
C ARG A 55 9.67 -4.34 -10.30
N GLU A 56 9.43 -3.55 -9.26
CA GLU A 56 8.48 -3.90 -8.19
C GLU A 56 7.06 -4.08 -8.73
N ILE A 57 6.57 -3.15 -9.54
CA ILE A 57 5.23 -3.26 -10.13
C ILE A 57 5.14 -4.46 -11.08
N ARG A 58 6.19 -4.73 -11.86
CA ARG A 58 6.21 -5.91 -12.75
C ARG A 58 6.07 -7.21 -11.95
N LEU A 59 6.71 -7.32 -10.79
CA LEU A 59 6.59 -8.48 -9.93
C LEU A 59 5.15 -8.63 -9.39
N HIS A 60 4.57 -7.55 -8.86
CA HIS A 60 3.18 -7.52 -8.37
C HIS A 60 2.13 -7.83 -9.44
N VAL A 61 2.40 -7.48 -10.70
CA VAL A 61 1.53 -7.83 -11.83
C VAL A 61 1.65 -9.31 -12.22
N LEU A 62 2.85 -9.89 -12.09
CA LEU A 62 3.16 -11.24 -12.59
C LEU A 62 2.84 -12.36 -11.62
N ASP A 63 2.93 -12.12 -10.31
CA ASP A 63 2.79 -13.17 -9.31
C ASP A 63 1.43 -13.06 -8.59
N PRO A 64 0.61 -14.12 -8.63
CA PRO A 64 -0.71 -14.16 -7.99
C PRO A 64 -0.67 -14.14 -6.45
N SER A 65 0.51 -14.09 -5.85
CA SER A 65 0.77 -14.25 -4.42
C SER A 65 1.92 -13.38 -3.87
N VAL A 66 2.38 -12.33 -4.59
CA VAL A 66 3.65 -11.63 -4.24
C VAL A 66 3.72 -11.27 -2.77
N VAL A 67 4.61 -12.04 -2.11
CA VAL A 67 5.05 -11.95 -0.72
C VAL A 67 6.59 -11.78 -0.66
N THR A 68 7.28 -11.60 -1.79
CA THR A 68 8.77 -11.72 -1.82
C THR A 68 9.52 -10.40 -2.07
N TYR A 69 9.07 -9.27 -1.51
CA TYR A 69 9.91 -8.07 -1.29
C TYR A 69 9.50 -7.33 -0.03
N ALA A 70 9.32 -8.06 1.09
CA ALA A 70 9.43 -7.47 2.41
C ALA A 70 10.88 -6.95 2.58
N MET A 71 11.17 -5.81 1.96
CA MET A 71 12.50 -5.23 1.85
C MET A 71 13.12 -5.20 3.23
N ALA A 72 14.28 -5.83 3.40
CA ALA A 72 14.98 -6.17 4.65
C ALA A 72 14.70 -5.35 5.93
N ALA A 73 14.30 -4.08 5.86
CA ALA A 73 13.69 -3.32 6.96
C ALA A 73 12.34 -3.91 7.47
N PHE A 74 11.47 -4.44 6.60
CA PHE A 74 10.24 -5.14 6.96
C PHE A 74 10.51 -6.53 7.52
N GLU A 75 11.48 -7.29 6.99
CA GLU A 75 11.92 -8.55 7.61
C GLU A 75 12.49 -8.32 9.02
N ARG A 76 13.26 -7.25 9.22
CA ARG A 76 13.75 -6.86 10.56
C ARG A 76 12.63 -6.38 11.48
N ASN A 77 11.66 -5.63 10.96
CA ASN A 77 10.50 -5.17 11.73
C ASN A 77 9.45 -6.27 11.95
N TRP A 78 9.48 -7.38 11.18
CA TRP A 78 8.48 -8.44 11.26
C TRP A 78 8.42 -9.04 12.66
N GLU A 79 9.57 -9.30 13.28
CA GLU A 79 9.63 -9.84 14.64
C GLU A 79 8.96 -8.92 15.67
N ASP A 80 9.06 -7.61 15.47
CA ASP A 80 8.45 -6.61 16.34
C ASP A 80 6.94 -6.49 16.11
N ILE A 81 6.42 -6.75 14.91
CA ILE A 81 5.00 -6.51 14.57
C ILE A 81 4.16 -7.77 14.38
N LYS A 82 4.76 -8.96 14.26
CA LYS A 82 4.06 -10.22 13.96
C LYS A 82 2.97 -10.56 14.97
N HIS A 83 3.12 -10.08 16.22
CA HIS A 83 2.13 -10.27 17.28
C HIS A 83 0.80 -9.55 16.99
N HIS A 84 0.76 -8.60 16.05
CA HIS A 84 -0.49 -8.01 15.57
C HIS A 84 -1.25 -8.91 14.58
N PHE A 85 -0.57 -9.85 13.92
CA PHE A 85 -1.11 -10.77 12.91
C PHE A 85 -1.44 -12.14 13.52
N VAL A 86 -2.32 -12.13 14.53
CA VAL A 86 -2.76 -13.31 15.26
C VAL A 86 -4.29 -13.36 15.36
N GLY A 87 -4.85 -14.51 15.75
CA GLY A 87 -6.31 -14.67 15.90
C GLY A 87 -7.05 -14.36 14.60
N ALA A 88 -8.04 -13.47 14.65
CA ALA A 88 -8.82 -13.05 13.48
C ALA A 88 -7.98 -12.39 12.37
N ARG A 89 -6.75 -11.93 12.67
CA ARG A 89 -5.79 -11.38 11.70
C ARG A 89 -4.66 -12.34 11.33
N ALA A 90 -4.69 -13.58 11.84
CA ALA A 90 -3.74 -14.62 11.42
C ALA A 90 -3.88 -14.92 9.92
N GLN A 91 -5.08 -14.71 9.40
CA GLN A 91 -5.33 -14.49 7.98
C GLN A 91 -5.80 -13.04 7.83
N SER A 92 -5.17 -12.28 6.95
CA SER A 92 -5.61 -10.93 6.60
C SER A 92 -5.24 -10.62 5.15
N TRP A 93 -6.09 -9.86 4.48
CA TRP A 93 -5.72 -9.19 3.24
C TRP A 93 -4.88 -7.97 3.61
N MET A 94 -3.92 -7.59 2.75
CA MET A 94 -3.07 -6.43 2.98
C MET A 94 -3.03 -5.58 1.72
N ILE A 95 -3.30 -4.28 1.84
CA ILE A 95 -2.84 -3.32 0.83
C ILE A 95 -1.42 -2.94 1.21
N GLU A 96 -0.45 -3.53 0.53
CA GLU A 96 0.97 -3.23 0.75
C GLU A 96 1.31 -1.81 0.28
N MET A 97 0.80 -1.41 -0.89
CA MET A 97 1.04 -0.09 -1.44
C MET A 97 -0.19 0.48 -2.16
N LEU A 98 -0.46 1.75 -1.91
CA LEU A 98 -1.51 2.52 -2.56
C LEU A 98 -0.95 3.88 -2.94
N CYS A 99 -1.06 4.26 -4.21
CA CYS A 99 -0.65 5.56 -4.70
C CYS A 99 -1.70 6.14 -5.64
N VAL A 100 -1.91 7.45 -5.53
CA VAL A 100 -2.62 8.27 -6.51
C VAL A 100 -1.65 9.32 -7.00
N ALA A 101 -1.55 9.47 -8.33
CA ALA A 101 -0.72 10.47 -8.98
C ALA A 101 -0.92 11.85 -8.30
N PRO A 102 0.15 12.60 -7.97
CA PRO A 102 0.03 13.83 -7.18
C PRO A 102 -0.99 14.84 -7.72
N ASP A 103 -1.09 15.00 -9.04
CA ASP A 103 -2.01 15.90 -9.73
C ASP A 103 -3.48 15.40 -9.79
N ALA A 104 -3.69 14.11 -9.51
CA ALA A 104 -4.99 13.45 -9.43
C ALA A 104 -5.49 13.29 -7.98
N GLN A 105 -4.70 13.67 -6.97
CA GLN A 105 -5.11 13.61 -5.56
C GLN A 105 -6.27 14.55 -5.24
N GLY A 106 -7.00 14.27 -4.15
CA GLY A 106 -8.14 15.08 -3.72
C GLY A 106 -9.42 14.91 -4.56
N ARG A 107 -9.43 13.99 -5.55
CA ARG A 107 -10.56 13.77 -6.48
C ARG A 107 -11.35 12.49 -6.23
N GLY A 108 -11.10 11.80 -5.12
CA GLY A 108 -11.79 10.57 -4.74
C GLY A 108 -11.21 9.26 -5.30
N HIS A 109 -10.16 9.30 -6.14
CA HIS A 109 -9.54 8.08 -6.69
C HIS A 109 -9.02 7.12 -5.61
N GLY A 110 -8.39 7.64 -4.55
CA GLY A 110 -7.91 6.80 -3.45
C GLY A 110 -9.05 6.05 -2.76
N ARG A 111 -10.18 6.73 -2.51
CA ARG A 111 -11.39 6.10 -1.95
C ARG A 111 -11.91 5.01 -2.87
N ALA A 112 -12.04 5.29 -4.16
CA ALA A 112 -12.55 4.33 -5.14
C ALA A 112 -11.66 3.06 -5.21
N LEU A 113 -10.34 3.23 -5.16
CA LEU A 113 -9.39 2.10 -5.11
C LEU A 113 -9.57 1.24 -3.86
N VAL A 114 -9.69 1.85 -2.67
CA VAL A 114 -9.89 1.11 -1.42
C VAL A 114 -11.25 0.43 -1.38
N GLU A 115 -12.31 1.08 -1.85
CA GLU A 115 -13.65 0.49 -1.92
C GLU A 115 -13.68 -0.73 -2.88
N ALA A 116 -12.96 -0.66 -4.01
CA ALA A 116 -12.79 -1.80 -4.90
C ALA A 116 -11.99 -2.95 -4.25
N ALA A 117 -10.95 -2.63 -3.45
CA ALA A 117 -10.20 -3.63 -2.70
C ALA A 117 -11.09 -4.34 -1.66
N ILE A 118 -11.87 -3.58 -0.87
CA ILE A 118 -12.82 -4.15 0.10
C ILE A 118 -13.83 -5.06 -0.59
N ALA A 119 -14.40 -4.63 -1.72
CA ALA A 119 -15.34 -5.44 -2.50
C ALA A 119 -14.70 -6.75 -2.99
N ARG A 120 -13.44 -6.70 -3.44
CA ARG A 120 -12.69 -7.89 -3.84
C ARG A 120 -12.45 -8.85 -2.68
N CYS A 121 -11.99 -8.35 -1.52
CA CYS A 121 -11.77 -9.18 -0.33
C CYS A 121 -13.05 -9.89 0.11
N ARG A 122 -14.18 -9.17 0.12
CA ARG A 122 -15.50 -9.74 0.48
C ARG A 122 -16.02 -10.76 -0.52
N GLY A 123 -15.68 -10.62 -1.81
CA GLY A 123 -16.12 -11.55 -2.86
C GLY A 123 -15.21 -12.78 -3.02
N ALA A 124 -14.00 -12.76 -2.45
CA ALA A 124 -13.03 -13.85 -2.57
C ALA A 124 -13.28 -15.01 -1.61
N GLU A 125 -14.11 -14.82 -0.57
CA GLU A 125 -14.27 -15.80 0.51
C GLU A 125 -15.63 -16.49 0.47
N GLY A 126 -15.59 -17.82 0.42
CA GLY A 126 -16.75 -18.68 0.67
C GLY A 126 -16.65 -19.26 2.08
N GLY A 127 -17.57 -18.91 2.98
CA GLY A 127 -17.62 -19.42 4.35
C GLY A 127 -18.18 -18.41 5.36
N ASP A 128 -18.29 -18.84 6.62
CA ASP A 128 -18.93 -18.07 7.72
C ASP A 128 -18.03 -17.00 8.37
N GLY A 129 -16.79 -16.85 7.92
CA GLY A 129 -15.80 -15.93 8.50
C GLY A 129 -15.30 -14.90 7.50
N ARG A 130 -15.33 -13.62 7.86
CA ARG A 130 -14.73 -12.52 7.11
C ARG A 130 -13.25 -12.40 7.47
N VAL A 131 -12.36 -12.51 6.49
CA VAL A 131 -10.95 -12.10 6.67
C VAL A 131 -10.83 -10.57 6.54
N PRO A 132 -10.19 -9.90 7.51
CA PRO A 132 -10.05 -8.45 7.51
C PRO A 132 -9.07 -7.96 6.43
N LEU A 133 -9.31 -6.75 5.94
CA LEU A 133 -8.37 -5.99 5.12
C LEU A 133 -7.57 -5.04 6.01
N CYS A 134 -6.26 -5.23 6.02
CA CYS A 134 -5.31 -4.44 6.79
C CYS A 134 -4.50 -3.49 5.91
N VAL A 135 -4.02 -2.41 6.52
CA VAL A 135 -3.06 -1.45 5.95
C VAL A 135 -2.07 -1.02 7.03
N ILE A 136 -0.85 -0.68 6.63
CA ILE A 136 0.04 0.14 7.46
C ILE A 136 0.00 1.55 6.85
N ALA A 137 -0.67 2.46 7.53
CA ALA A 137 -0.89 3.81 7.03
C ALA A 137 0.37 4.66 7.17
N SER A 138 0.73 5.39 6.12
CA SER A 138 1.66 6.51 6.22
C SER A 138 1.04 7.65 7.04
N GLU A 139 1.86 8.58 7.52
CA GLU A 139 1.38 9.76 8.26
C GLU A 139 0.29 10.52 7.48
N ARG A 140 0.51 10.74 6.17
CA ARG A 140 -0.47 11.41 5.30
C ARG A 140 -1.73 10.57 5.05
N GLY A 141 -1.59 9.24 5.03
CA GLY A 141 -2.69 8.30 4.77
C GLY A 141 -3.56 8.02 6.01
N ASP A 142 -3.10 8.36 7.21
CA ASP A 142 -3.73 7.93 8.45
C ASP A 142 -5.21 8.36 8.57
N ALA A 143 -5.44 9.68 8.51
CA ALA A 143 -6.78 10.26 8.54
C ALA A 143 -7.63 9.91 7.30
N PHE A 144 -7.00 9.49 6.19
CA PHE A 144 -7.72 9.01 5.02
C PHE A 144 -8.38 7.66 5.31
N TYR A 145 -7.67 6.72 5.92
CA TYR A 145 -8.23 5.41 6.29
C TYR A 145 -9.28 5.51 7.41
N ASP A 146 -9.13 6.43 8.37
CA ASP A 146 -10.15 6.67 9.39
C ASP A 146 -11.50 7.08 8.77
N LYS A 147 -11.48 7.93 7.75
CA LYS A 147 -12.68 8.36 6.99
C LYS A 147 -13.30 7.24 6.14
N LEU A 148 -12.58 6.14 5.93
CA LEU A 148 -13.07 4.93 5.29
C LEU A 148 -13.57 3.90 6.30
N GLY A 149 -13.53 4.21 7.60
CA GLY A 149 -14.01 3.34 8.66
C GLY A 149 -12.97 2.33 9.16
N PHE A 150 -11.72 2.42 8.71
CA PHE A 150 -10.65 1.60 9.26
C PHE A 150 -10.37 2.01 10.72
N ARG A 151 -9.96 1.05 11.53
CA ARG A 151 -9.62 1.24 12.94
C ARG A 151 -8.18 0.83 13.17
N GLU A 152 -7.45 1.64 13.93
CA GLU A 152 -6.11 1.30 14.38
C GLU A 152 -6.15 0.10 15.34
N VAL A 153 -5.29 -0.88 15.08
CA VAL A 153 -5.18 -2.13 15.84
C VAL A 153 -3.73 -2.43 16.26
N GLY A 154 -2.79 -1.56 15.90
CA GLY A 154 -1.39 -1.70 16.22
C GLY A 154 -0.54 -0.62 15.56
N ARG A 155 0.78 -0.72 15.76
CA ARG A 155 1.77 0.23 15.23
C ARG A 155 2.94 -0.55 14.66
N ALA A 156 3.35 -0.18 13.45
CA ALA A 156 4.48 -0.77 12.74
C ALA A 156 5.75 0.10 12.79
N ASN A 157 5.66 1.33 13.30
CA ASN A 157 6.81 2.20 13.55
C ASN A 157 7.39 1.91 14.96
N VAL A 158 7.83 0.68 15.17
CA VAL A 158 8.44 0.20 16.42
C VAL A 158 9.84 -0.34 16.12
N GLY A 159 10.60 -0.71 17.17
CA GLY A 159 11.95 -1.25 17.00
C GLY A 159 12.86 -0.31 16.21
N GLU A 160 13.50 -0.86 15.17
CA GLU A 160 14.36 -0.09 14.23
C GLU A 160 13.60 1.00 13.46
N LEU A 161 12.27 0.91 13.36
CA LEU A 161 11.41 1.88 12.67
C LEU A 161 10.74 2.88 13.63
N SER A 162 11.11 2.92 14.91
CA SER A 162 10.52 3.83 15.92
C SER A 162 10.59 5.32 15.57
N GLY A 163 11.52 5.73 14.72
CA GLY A 163 11.66 7.10 14.23
C GLY A 163 10.96 7.40 12.91
N VAL A 164 10.15 6.47 12.38
CA VAL A 164 9.41 6.65 11.13
C VAL A 164 8.08 7.34 11.38
N SER A 165 7.76 8.33 10.53
CA SER A 165 6.45 8.99 10.51
C SER A 165 5.35 8.06 9.98
N GLY A 166 4.19 8.04 10.62
CA GLY A 166 3.08 7.12 10.27
C GLY A 166 3.21 5.78 10.97
N GLY A 167 2.87 4.68 10.28
CA GLY A 167 3.00 3.34 10.81
C GLY A 167 1.77 2.82 11.55
N SER A 168 0.60 3.45 11.47
CA SER A 168 -0.62 2.88 12.06
C SER A 168 -1.03 1.62 11.30
N LEU A 169 -1.00 0.48 11.97
CA LEU A 169 -1.62 -0.73 11.47
C LEU A 169 -3.13 -0.58 11.69
N LYS A 170 -3.90 -0.51 10.60
CA LYS A 170 -5.35 -0.36 10.65
C LYS A 170 -6.02 -1.53 9.93
N GLN A 171 -7.19 -1.94 10.43
CA GLN A 171 -8.06 -2.93 9.79
C GLN A 171 -9.41 -2.32 9.41
N ASP A 172 -10.07 -2.85 8.39
CA ASP A 172 -11.43 -2.46 8.06
C ASP A 172 -12.44 -2.90 9.14
N ALA A 173 -13.47 -2.07 9.36
CA ALA A 173 -14.55 -2.35 10.31
C ALA A 173 -15.49 -3.42 9.78
#